data_AF-A0A8J1TT04-F1
#
_entry.id   AF-A0A8J1TT04-F1
#
_cell.length_a   1.000
_cell.length_b   1.000
_cell.length_c   1.000
_cell.angle_alpha   90.00
_cell.angle_beta   90.00
_cell.angle_gamma   90.00
#
_symmetry.space_group_name_H-M   'P 1'
#
loop_
_entity.id
_entity.type
_entity.pdbx_description
1 polymer ?
#
loop_
_entity_poly.entity_id
_entity_poly.type
_entity_poly.pdbx_seq_one_letter_code
_entity_poly.pdbx_strand_id
1 'polypeptide(L)'
;GTAMFAPSTALEAVTGFPVWASILVTAGVGTIYTSIGGMKAVVWTDVFQSVIMLGGVIAVIVMGLVKIGSVSKVFEICQEHKRLNFFNFNFDPTRINTFWTIVVSDTILWWKVYGTSQASVQRFCSLPTLKKANAAVLLAIPMQFLLITMVSFAGLVIFAYYIHIGCDPLEQGIIKSGNQ
;
A
#
# COMPACT_ATOMS: atom_id res chain seq x y z
N GLY A 1 -14.33 3.86 -9.04
CA GLY A 1 -13.72 3.30 -10.27
C GLY A 1 -12.32 2.80 -9.99
N THR A 2 -11.34 3.71 -9.95
CA THR A 2 -9.91 3.38 -9.79
C THR A 2 -9.59 2.55 -8.54
N ALA A 3 -10.21 2.87 -7.39
CA ALA A 3 -9.99 2.13 -6.14
C ALA A 3 -10.45 0.66 -6.17
N MET A 4 -11.44 0.31 -7.01
CA MET A 4 -11.96 -1.08 -7.12
C MET A 4 -11.28 -1.86 -8.25
N PHE A 5 -10.59 -1.17 -9.17
CA PHE A 5 -9.96 -1.79 -10.32
C PHE A 5 -8.76 -2.65 -9.91
N ALA A 6 -7.81 -2.08 -9.15
CA ALA A 6 -6.62 -2.80 -8.69
C ALA A 6 -6.91 -4.09 -7.90
N PRO A 7 -7.84 -4.14 -6.93
CA PRO A 7 -8.19 -5.41 -6.27
C PRO A 7 -8.94 -6.37 -7.18
N SER A 8 -9.74 -5.87 -8.14
CA SER A 8 -10.47 -6.73 -9.07
C SER A 8 -9.55 -7.40 -10.10
N THR A 9 -8.51 -6.70 -10.57
CA THR A 9 -7.49 -7.29 -11.44
C THR A 9 -6.61 -8.30 -10.68
N ALA A 10 -6.29 -8.02 -9.41
CA ALA A 10 -5.62 -8.99 -8.57
C ALA A 10 -6.48 -10.25 -8.34
N LEU A 11 -7.79 -10.09 -8.12
CA LEU A 11 -8.73 -11.21 -7.97
C LEU A 11 -8.84 -12.03 -9.26
N GLU A 12 -8.94 -11.37 -10.41
CA GLU A 12 -8.94 -12.02 -11.73
C GLU A 12 -7.68 -12.87 -11.93
N ALA A 13 -6.49 -12.33 -11.58
CA ALA A 13 -5.23 -13.05 -11.73
C ALA A 13 -5.15 -14.34 -10.89
N VAL A 14 -5.83 -14.39 -9.74
CA VAL A 14 -5.78 -15.53 -8.81
C VAL A 14 -6.92 -16.53 -9.06
N THR A 15 -8.11 -16.05 -9.39
CA THR A 15 -9.35 -16.86 -9.46
C THR A 15 -9.90 -17.02 -10.87
N GLY A 16 -9.43 -16.23 -11.84
CA GLY A 16 -10.01 -16.14 -13.18
C GLY A 16 -11.38 -15.44 -13.22
N PHE A 17 -11.82 -14.83 -12.11
CA PHE A 17 -13.12 -14.18 -12.04
C PHE A 17 -13.12 -12.85 -12.81
N PRO A 18 -14.13 -12.58 -13.67
CA PRO A 18 -14.10 -11.41 -14.54
C PRO A 18 -14.18 -10.10 -13.74
N VAL A 19 -13.31 -9.14 -14.11
CA VAL A 19 -13.16 -7.83 -13.43
C VAL A 19 -14.49 -7.08 -13.32
N TRP A 20 -15.28 -7.03 -14.40
CA TRP A 20 -16.54 -6.30 -14.42
C TRP A 20 -17.54 -6.86 -13.39
N ALA A 21 -17.58 -8.19 -13.23
CA ALA A 21 -18.46 -8.84 -12.27
C ALA A 21 -17.97 -8.59 -10.83
N SER A 22 -16.65 -8.64 -10.59
CA SER A 22 -16.05 -8.31 -9.28
C SER A 22 -16.43 -6.89 -8.85
N ILE A 23 -16.31 -5.92 -9.76
CA ILE A 23 -16.67 -4.52 -9.50
C ILE A 23 -18.16 -4.39 -9.16
N LEU A 24 -19.05 -5.05 -9.92
CA LEU A 24 -20.49 -4.98 -9.66
C LEU A 24 -20.86 -5.60 -8.31
N VAL A 25 -20.30 -6.76 -7.98
CA VAL A 25 -20.58 -7.44 -6.71
C VAL A 25 -20.07 -6.61 -5.53
N THR A 26 -18.83 -6.14 -5.58
CA THR A 26 -18.23 -5.34 -4.50
C THR A 26 -18.93 -4.00 -4.33
N ALA A 27 -19.30 -3.32 -5.42
CA ALA A 27 -20.07 -2.07 -5.37
C ALA A 27 -21.50 -2.30 -4.85
N GLY A 28 -22.15 -3.38 -5.25
CA GLY A 28 -23.50 -3.74 -4.81
C GLY A 28 -23.54 -4.03 -3.32
N VAL A 29 -22.70 -4.94 -2.84
CA VAL A 29 -22.56 -5.26 -1.40
C VAL A 29 -22.17 -4.00 -0.62
N GLY A 30 -21.18 -3.25 -1.13
CA GLY A 30 -20.74 -1.93 -0.68
C GLY A 30 -21.91 -1.00 -0.37
N THR A 31 -22.74 -0.80 -1.37
CA THR A 31 -23.89 0.12 -1.32
C THR A 31 -24.92 -0.35 -0.30
N ILE A 32 -25.23 -1.65 -0.26
CA ILE A 32 -26.23 -2.21 0.66
C ILE A 32 -25.83 -2.00 2.12
N TYR A 33 -24.63 -2.43 2.53
CA TYR A 33 -24.24 -2.31 3.94
C TYR A 33 -24.02 -0.84 4.34
N THR A 34 -23.54 0.00 3.42
CA THR A 34 -23.35 1.43 3.68
C THR A 34 -24.70 2.15 3.84
N SER A 35 -25.70 1.79 3.05
CA SER A 35 -27.05 2.37 3.13
C SER A 35 -27.76 1.99 4.43
N ILE A 36 -27.57 0.76 4.92
CA ILE A 36 -28.22 0.28 6.14
C ILE A 36 -27.52 0.79 7.40
N GLY A 37 -26.18 0.73 7.44
CA GLY A 37 -25.43 0.98 8.67
C GLY A 37 -24.84 2.39 8.79
N GLY A 38 -24.87 3.17 7.72
CA GLY A 38 -24.29 4.51 7.66
C GLY A 38 -22.81 4.52 8.04
N MET A 39 -22.34 5.66 8.53
CA MET A 39 -20.92 5.89 8.83
C MET A 39 -20.33 4.97 9.90
N LYS A 40 -21.14 4.50 10.87
CA LYS A 40 -20.66 3.56 11.90
C LYS A 40 -20.30 2.20 11.29
N ALA A 41 -21.12 1.71 10.36
CA ALA A 41 -20.83 0.45 9.68
C ALA A 41 -19.59 0.58 8.80
N VAL A 42 -19.45 1.70 8.07
CA VAL A 42 -18.27 1.96 7.23
C VAL A 42 -16.97 1.92 8.06
N VAL A 43 -16.95 2.57 9.22
CA VAL A 43 -15.77 2.56 10.09
C VAL A 43 -15.45 1.15 10.58
N TRP A 44 -16.45 0.35 10.96
CA TRP A 44 -16.23 -1.03 11.38
C TRP A 44 -15.72 -1.93 10.25
N THR A 45 -16.24 -1.76 9.03
CA THR A 45 -15.74 -2.49 7.87
C THR A 45 -14.30 -2.10 7.54
N ASP A 46 -13.96 -0.81 7.66
CA ASP A 46 -12.58 -0.33 7.46
C ASP A 46 -11.61 -0.92 8.48
N VAL A 47 -12.01 -1.04 9.75
CA VAL A 47 -11.20 -1.67 10.80
C VAL A 47 -10.94 -3.14 10.47
N PHE A 48 -11.98 -3.89 10.10
CA PHE A 48 -11.84 -5.30 9.72
C PHE A 48 -10.94 -5.47 8.49
N GLN A 49 -11.13 -4.65 7.46
CA GLN A 49 -10.28 -4.66 6.27
C GLN A 49 -8.82 -4.33 6.61
N SER A 50 -8.58 -3.35 7.48
CA SER A 50 -7.22 -2.97 7.92
C SER A 50 -6.51 -4.13 8.62
N VAL A 51 -7.22 -4.88 9.47
CA VAL A 51 -6.68 -6.08 10.14
C VAL A 51 -6.34 -7.18 9.14
N ILE A 52 -7.21 -7.45 8.17
CA ILE A 52 -6.95 -8.44 7.12
C ILE A 52 -5.74 -8.03 6.27
N MET A 53 -5.67 -6.76 5.85
CA MET A 53 -4.55 -6.25 5.05
C MET A 53 -3.22 -6.36 5.80
N LEU A 54 -3.20 -5.98 7.09
CA LEU A 54 -2.02 -6.13 7.94
C LEU A 54 -1.59 -7.60 8.07
N GLY A 55 -2.55 -8.49 8.29
CA GLY A 55 -2.31 -9.93 8.33
C GLY A 55 -1.71 -10.46 7.01
N GLY A 56 -2.22 -10.00 5.87
CA GLY A 56 -1.71 -10.34 4.55
C GLY A 56 -0.27 -9.88 4.33
N VAL A 57 0.07 -8.65 4.70
CA VAL A 57 1.44 -8.12 4.61
C VAL A 57 2.40 -8.93 5.49
N ILE A 58 2.00 -9.24 6.72
CA ILE A 58 2.81 -10.07 7.63
C ILE A 58 3.00 -11.47 7.04
N ALA A 59 1.94 -12.09 6.52
CA ALA A 59 2.01 -13.41 5.91
C ALA A 59 2.99 -13.44 4.72
N VAL A 60 2.94 -12.42 3.85
CA VAL A 60 3.88 -12.29 2.72
C VAL A 60 5.33 -12.17 3.20
N ILE A 61 5.58 -11.32 4.20
CA ILE A 61 6.92 -11.16 4.78
C ILE A 61 7.42 -12.48 5.36
N VAL A 62 6.63 -13.15 6.19
CA VAL A 62 7.01 -14.41 6.85
C VAL A 62 7.27 -15.50 5.80
N MET A 63 6.37 -15.69 4.85
CA MET A 63 6.51 -16.71 3.81
C MET A 63 7.73 -16.45 2.91
N GLY A 64 7.97 -15.19 2.54
CA GLY A 64 9.15 -14.82 1.76
C GLY A 64 10.45 -15.06 2.53
N LEU A 65 10.50 -14.70 3.81
CA LEU A 65 11.67 -14.93 4.66
C LEU A 65 11.94 -16.42 4.90
N VAL A 66 10.91 -17.25 5.08
CA VAL A 66 11.06 -18.71 5.22
C VAL A 66 11.66 -19.32 3.95
N LYS A 67 11.26 -18.84 2.76
CA LYS A 67 11.78 -19.36 1.50
C LYS A 67 13.19 -18.87 1.15
N ILE A 68 13.53 -17.63 1.50
CA ILE A 68 14.87 -17.06 1.28
C ILE A 68 15.86 -17.51 2.36
N GLY A 69 15.36 -17.81 3.56
CA GLY A 69 16.11 -18.35 4.70
C GLY A 69 16.56 -17.29 5.71
N SER A 70 16.79 -16.04 5.31
CA SER A 70 17.17 -14.97 6.25
C SER A 70 16.85 -13.56 5.76
N VAL A 71 16.68 -12.63 6.70
CA VAL A 71 16.53 -11.19 6.39
C VAL A 71 17.82 -10.61 5.80
N SER A 72 18.98 -11.03 6.29
CA SER A 72 20.27 -10.53 5.79
C SER A 72 20.45 -10.81 4.30
N LYS A 73 20.03 -11.99 3.84
CA LYS A 73 20.09 -12.37 2.43
C LYS A 73 19.17 -11.52 1.56
N VAL A 74 18.01 -11.09 2.09
CA VAL A 74 17.12 -10.14 1.38
C VAL A 74 17.84 -8.81 1.15
N PHE A 75 18.52 -8.27 2.17
CA PHE A 75 19.25 -7.02 2.03
C PHE A 75 20.46 -7.15 1.10
N GLU A 76 21.20 -8.24 1.17
CA GLU A 76 22.33 -8.54 0.28
C GLU A 76 21.90 -8.55 -1.19
N ILE A 77 20.84 -9.32 -1.53
CA ILE A 77 20.28 -9.36 -2.89
C ILE A 77 19.80 -7.97 -3.33
N CYS A 78 19.08 -7.25 -2.47
CA CYS A 78 18.59 -5.91 -2.83
C CYS A 78 19.74 -4.90 -3.04
N GLN A 79 20.85 -5.06 -2.32
CA GLN A 79 22.03 -4.21 -2.45
C GLN A 79 22.80 -4.52 -3.74
N GLU A 80 23.00 -5.80 -4.06
CA GLU A 80 23.65 -6.25 -5.29
C GLU A 80 22.93 -5.73 -6.54
N HIS A 81 21.60 -5.79 -6.54
CA HIS A 81 20.75 -5.28 -7.62
C HIS A 81 20.48 -3.77 -7.56
N LYS A 82 21.21 -3.01 -6.72
CA LYS A 82 21.09 -1.55 -6.58
C LYS A 82 19.66 -1.05 -6.33
N ARG A 83 18.84 -1.83 -5.63
CA ARG A 83 17.45 -1.46 -5.26
C ARG A 83 17.38 -0.63 -3.97
N LEU A 84 18.46 -0.58 -3.19
CA LEU A 84 18.54 0.18 -1.94
C LEU A 84 19.10 1.60 -2.13
N ASN A 85 18.42 2.42 -2.96
CA ASN A 85 18.81 3.82 -3.17
C ASN A 85 18.03 4.76 -2.24
N PHE A 86 18.41 4.79 -0.96
CA PHE A 86 17.70 5.58 0.04
C PHE A 86 17.95 7.11 -0.07
N PHE A 87 19.11 7.52 -0.57
CA PHE A 87 19.61 8.90 -0.41
C PHE A 87 20.05 9.54 -1.72
N ASN A 88 19.13 9.66 -2.69
CA ASN A 88 19.38 10.44 -3.90
C ASN A 88 18.97 11.90 -3.70
N PHE A 89 19.91 12.74 -3.26
CA PHE A 89 19.70 14.16 -2.97
C PHE A 89 19.81 15.10 -4.19
N ASN A 90 19.73 14.56 -5.40
CA ASN A 90 19.78 15.38 -6.61
C ASN A 90 18.55 16.33 -6.67
N PHE A 91 18.79 17.61 -6.96
CA PHE A 91 17.76 18.65 -7.04
C PHE A 91 17.10 18.75 -8.43
N ASP A 92 17.53 17.94 -9.39
CA ASP A 92 16.95 17.90 -10.73
C ASP A 92 15.47 17.45 -10.70
N PRO A 93 14.51 18.32 -11.04
CA PRO A 93 13.08 18.01 -10.99
C PRO A 93 12.64 17.04 -12.11
N THR A 94 13.49 16.77 -13.11
CA THR A 94 13.21 15.78 -14.16
C THR A 94 13.51 14.35 -13.71
N ARG A 95 14.24 14.17 -12.62
CA ARG A 95 14.56 12.86 -12.05
C ARG A 95 13.43 12.40 -11.13
N ILE A 96 12.77 11.33 -11.55
CA ILE A 96 11.77 10.63 -10.76
C ILE A 96 12.48 9.93 -9.58
N ASN A 97 11.90 10.02 -8.38
CA ASN A 97 12.40 9.40 -7.13
C ASN A 97 13.66 10.00 -6.50
N THR A 98 13.83 11.32 -6.57
CA THR A 98 14.81 12.03 -5.71
C THR A 98 14.20 12.30 -4.34
N PHE A 99 15.06 12.51 -3.33
CA PHE A 99 14.63 12.88 -1.98
C PHE A 99 13.66 14.07 -2.01
N TRP A 100 14.00 15.11 -2.79
CA TRP A 100 13.19 16.33 -2.90
C TRP A 100 11.85 16.09 -3.58
N THR A 101 11.82 15.34 -4.68
CA THR A 101 10.57 15.07 -5.40
C THR A 101 9.64 14.19 -4.57
N ILE A 102 10.16 13.19 -3.85
CA ILE A 102 9.37 12.34 -2.94
C ILE A 102 8.84 13.16 -1.77
N VAL A 103 9.70 13.90 -1.06
CA VAL A 103 9.27 14.67 0.12
C VAL A 103 8.20 15.70 -0.24
N VAL A 104 8.38 16.44 -1.35
CA VAL A 104 7.40 17.45 -1.77
C VAL A 104 6.10 16.79 -2.23
N SER A 105 6.17 15.75 -3.06
CA SER A 105 4.96 15.07 -3.57
C SER A 105 4.17 14.37 -2.47
N ASP A 106 4.83 13.65 -1.56
CA ASP A 106 4.18 12.99 -0.42
C ASP A 106 3.58 14.02 0.54
N THR A 107 4.26 15.13 0.82
CA THR A 107 3.72 16.18 1.70
C THR A 107 2.42 16.74 1.14
N ILE A 108 2.38 17.04 -0.17
CA ILE A 108 1.17 17.54 -0.84
C ILE A 108 0.07 16.47 -0.83
N LEU A 109 0.42 15.20 -1.08
CA LEU A 109 -0.51 14.08 -1.07
C LEU A 109 -1.16 13.91 0.32
N TRP A 110 -0.37 13.89 1.39
CA TRP A 110 -0.87 13.73 2.76
C TRP A 110 -1.69 14.93 3.20
N TRP A 111 -1.29 16.15 2.84
CA TRP A 111 -2.11 17.34 3.08
C TRP A 111 -3.46 17.22 2.38
N LYS A 112 -3.50 16.84 1.10
CA LYS A 112 -4.76 16.59 0.39
C LYS A 112 -5.63 15.57 1.14
N VAL A 113 -5.05 14.44 1.54
CA VAL A 113 -5.76 13.34 2.20
C VAL A 113 -6.35 13.76 3.54
N TYR A 114 -5.64 14.50 4.38
CA TYR A 114 -6.13 14.89 5.70
C TYR A 114 -6.94 16.18 5.71
N GLY A 115 -6.59 17.15 4.86
CA GLY A 115 -7.17 18.49 4.86
C GLY A 115 -8.32 18.71 3.90
N THR A 116 -8.36 18.00 2.76
CA THR A 116 -9.33 18.28 1.68
C THR A 116 -10.18 17.07 1.27
N SER A 117 -9.77 15.86 1.67
CA SER A 117 -10.54 14.66 1.38
C SER A 117 -11.84 14.64 2.18
N GLN A 118 -12.96 14.55 1.46
CA GLN A 118 -14.29 14.49 2.04
C GLN A 118 -14.41 13.37 3.08
N ALA A 119 -13.86 12.18 2.80
CA ALA A 119 -13.91 11.04 3.72
C ALA A 119 -13.18 11.29 5.05
N SER A 120 -12.00 11.92 5.00
CA SER A 120 -11.20 12.22 6.20
C SER A 120 -11.86 13.29 7.06
N VAL A 121 -12.29 14.39 6.42
CA VAL A 121 -12.96 15.51 7.11
C VAL A 121 -14.26 15.03 7.76
N GLN A 122 -15.04 14.19 7.07
CA GLN A 122 -16.27 13.61 7.62
C GLN A 122 -16.00 12.77 8.86
N ARG A 123 -14.96 11.91 8.85
CA ARG A 123 -14.56 11.12 10.02
C ARG A 123 -14.17 12.00 11.21
N PHE A 124 -13.45 13.10 10.97
CA PHE A 124 -13.09 14.04 12.05
C PHE A 124 -14.30 14.76 12.62
N CYS A 125 -15.23 15.22 11.78
CA CYS A 125 -16.46 15.90 12.22
C CYS A 125 -17.41 14.97 13.00
N SER A 126 -17.22 13.66 12.89
CA SER A 126 -18.04 12.65 13.56
C SER A 126 -17.57 12.32 14.96
N LEU A 127 -16.41 12.85 15.36
CA LEU A 127 -15.90 12.72 16.71
C LEU A 127 -16.53 13.78 17.63
N PRO A 128 -16.81 13.44 18.90
CA PRO A 128 -17.62 14.30 19.76
C PRO A 128 -16.90 15.58 20.22
N THR A 129 -15.58 15.68 20.05
CA THR A 129 -14.78 16.84 20.48
C THR A 129 -13.56 17.03 19.59
N LEU A 130 -13.13 18.28 19.42
CA LEU A 130 -11.92 18.64 18.68
C LEU A 130 -10.64 17.99 19.27
N LYS A 131 -10.56 17.88 20.60
CA LYS A 131 -9.43 17.21 21.27
C LYS A 131 -9.28 15.74 20.84
N LYS A 132 -10.40 15.03 20.69
CA LYS A 132 -10.39 13.64 20.20
C LYS A 132 -10.05 13.54 18.72
N ALA A 133 -10.49 14.50 17.90
CA ALA A 133 -10.09 14.57 16.50
C ALA A 133 -8.57 14.77 16.35
N ASN A 134 -7.99 15.71 17.10
CA ASN A 134 -6.54 15.93 17.11
C ASN A 134 -5.77 14.71 17.61
N ALA A 135 -6.24 14.06 18.68
CA ALA A 135 -5.63 12.83 19.19
C ALA A 135 -5.71 11.68 18.15
N ALA A 136 -6.82 11.55 17.42
CA ALA A 136 -6.96 10.55 16.37
C ALA A 136 -5.96 10.76 15.22
N VAL A 137 -5.76 12.01 14.79
CA VAL A 137 -4.75 12.35 13.78
C VAL A 137 -3.34 12.03 14.30
N LEU A 138 -3.03 12.42 15.54
CA LEU A 138 -1.71 12.19 16.12
C LEU A 138 -1.39 10.69 16.28
N LEU A 139 -2.40 9.87 16.59
CA LEU A 139 -2.26 8.40 16.64
C LEU A 139 -2.14 7.77 15.25
N ALA A 140 -2.74 8.38 14.22
CA ALA A 140 -2.65 7.87 12.85
C ALA A 140 -1.24 7.98 12.26
N ILE A 141 -0.48 9.01 12.65
CA ILE A 141 0.89 9.25 12.13
C ILE A 141 1.83 8.05 12.37
N PRO A 142 2.07 7.58 13.62
CA PRO A 142 2.96 6.45 13.86
C PRO A 142 2.43 5.14 13.26
N MET A 143 1.10 4.94 13.23
CA MET A 143 0.51 3.76 12.59
C MET A 143 0.79 3.74 11.07
N GLN A 144 0.63 4.89 10.42
CA GLN A 144 0.88 5.02 8.98
C GLN A 144 2.36 4.80 8.66
N PHE A 145 3.26 5.38 9.47
CA PHE A 145 4.70 5.18 9.32
C PHE A 145 5.09 3.69 9.42
N LEU A 146 4.53 2.98 10.41
CA LEU A 146 4.75 1.55 10.58
C LEU A 146 4.24 0.75 9.37
N LEU A 147 3.01 1.02 8.90
CA LEU A 147 2.44 0.32 7.75
C LEU A 147 3.23 0.53 6.47
N ILE A 148 3.64 1.78 6.17
CA ILE A 148 4.46 2.08 4.98
C ILE A 148 5.79 1.32 5.04
N THR A 149 6.41 1.27 6.21
CA THR A 149 7.68 0.55 6.42
C THR A 149 7.49 -0.95 6.18
N MET A 150 6.43 -1.55 6.73
CA MET A 150 6.13 -2.97 6.53
C MET A 150 5.84 -3.30 5.07
N VAL A 151 5.05 -2.49 4.38
CA VAL A 151 4.72 -2.72 2.95
C VAL A 151 5.97 -2.55 2.07
N SER A 152 6.79 -1.54 2.35
CA SER A 152 8.07 -1.34 1.65
C SER A 152 9.00 -2.55 1.83
N PHE A 153 9.10 -3.05 3.06
CA PHE A 153 9.88 -4.25 3.35
C PHE A 153 9.30 -5.50 2.67
N ALA A 154 7.98 -5.67 2.66
CA ALA A 154 7.34 -6.76 1.91
C ALA A 154 7.67 -6.70 0.41
N GLY A 155 7.74 -5.49 -0.18
CA GLY A 155 8.19 -5.31 -1.56
C GLY A 155 9.62 -5.78 -1.80
N LEU A 156 10.55 -5.46 -0.89
CA LEU A 156 11.94 -5.96 -0.95
C LEU A 156 12.01 -7.48 -0.83
N VAL A 157 11.23 -8.07 0.08
CA VAL A 157 11.16 -9.53 0.27
C VAL A 157 10.61 -10.22 -0.98
N ILE A 158 9.55 -9.68 -1.59
CA ILE A 158 9.01 -10.21 -2.85
C ILE A 158 10.05 -10.13 -3.96
N PHE A 159 10.73 -8.98 -4.10
CA PHE A 159 11.80 -8.82 -5.10
C PHE A 159 12.92 -9.86 -4.90
N ALA A 160 13.46 -9.96 -3.68
CA ALA A 160 14.52 -10.92 -3.37
C ALA A 160 14.08 -12.37 -3.58
N TYR A 161 12.81 -12.69 -3.31
CA TYR A 161 12.24 -14.01 -3.56
C TYR A 161 12.22 -14.37 -5.05
N TYR A 162 11.82 -13.44 -5.92
CA TYR A 162 11.79 -13.67 -7.37
C TYR A 162 13.21 -13.90 -7.94
N ILE A 163 14.18 -13.11 -7.49
CA ILE A 163 15.60 -13.29 -7.86
C ILE A 163 16.13 -14.64 -7.34
N HIS A 164 15.82 -15.00 -6.10
CA HIS A 164 16.30 -16.25 -5.49
C HIS A 164 15.82 -17.52 -6.21
N ILE A 165 14.65 -17.48 -6.87
CA ILE A 165 14.13 -18.60 -7.67
C ILE A 165 14.68 -18.62 -9.11
N GLY A 166 15.45 -17.60 -9.51
CA GLY A 166 15.91 -17.45 -10.89
C GLY A 166 14.79 -17.04 -11.85
N CYS A 167 13.72 -16.45 -11.31
CA CYS A 167 12.60 -15.92 -12.08
C CYS A 167 12.72 -14.39 -12.14
N ASP A 168 13.91 -13.90 -12.54
CA ASP A 168 14.14 -12.47 -12.72
C ASP A 168 13.39 -11.98 -13.99
N PRO A 169 12.38 -11.10 -13.86
CA PRO A 169 11.66 -10.58 -15.01
C PRO A 169 12.57 -9.78 -15.97
N LEU A 170 13.73 -9.32 -15.49
CA LEU A 170 14.72 -8.56 -16.26
C LEU A 170 15.61 -9.49 -17.10
N GLU A 171 16.08 -10.61 -16.55
CA GLU A 171 16.83 -11.63 -17.32
C GLU A 171 15.94 -12.37 -18.32
N GLN A 172 14.65 -12.56 -17.99
CA GLN A 172 13.66 -13.16 -18.88
C GLN A 172 13.17 -12.21 -19.99
N GLY A 173 13.63 -10.96 -20.03
CA GLY A 173 13.30 -9.98 -21.08
C GLY A 173 11.86 -9.49 -21.08
N ILE A 174 11.10 -9.72 -20.01
CA ILE A 174 9.69 -9.37 -19.87
C ILE A 174 9.54 -7.85 -19.61
N ILE A 175 10.55 -7.21 -19.02
CA ILE A 175 10.57 -5.77 -18.71
C ILE A 175 11.85 -5.14 -19.27
N LYS A 176 11.73 -4.09 -20.10
CA LYS A 176 12.88 -3.42 -20.76
C LYS A 176 13.61 -2.40 -19.88
N SER A 177 13.02 -1.98 -18.76
CA SER A 177 13.60 -1.03 -17.81
C SER A 177 12.99 -1.20 -16.43
N GLY A 178 13.80 -1.17 -15.37
CA GLY A 178 13.33 -1.26 -13.98
C GLY A 178 12.53 -0.05 -13.48
N ASN A 179 12.26 0.92 -14.36
CA ASN A 179 11.49 2.16 -14.13
C ASN A 179 10.22 2.27 -15.01
N GLN A 180 9.80 1.18 -15.69
CA GLN A 180 8.50 1.14 -16.37
C GLN A 180 7.36 0.82 -15.39
#